data_AF-A0A9P7JKL5-F1
#
_entry.id   AF-A0A9P7JKL5-F1
#
_cell.length_a   1.000
_cell.length_b   1.000
_cell.length_c   1.000
_cell.angle_alpha   90.00
_cell.angle_beta   90.00
_cell.angle_gamma   90.00
#
_symmetry.space_group_name_H-M   'P 1'
#
loop_
_entity.id
_entity.type
_entity.pdbx_description
1 polymer ?
#
loop_
_entity_poly.entity_id
_entity_poly.type
_entity_poly.pdbx_seq_one_letter_code
_entity_poly.pdbx_strand_id
1 'polypeptide(L)'
;MDVDFDGAHFEDEGESLSQVEVYEGAGTCYAQDGVTFLDLFDTDEYAECRKENLFYPFASKEEWKVANFLLRSPLSMAAINQFLELPMIHRLKLSFRNAKELRSHAEMLPKGPSWKCQTIPSLNRTKGPIRLFWRDLVECLESLFSNPLFHDQLDFVPHHVYMTSAWLLHVYSEWLTGDSAWEIQDQLPRGATVLGTVLSSDKTNITNMTGARVAHPLLLGLANIHMNTRTKLSSRAFFLQPSSLSCSICIQIHGCGAC
;
A
#
# COMPACT_ATOMS: atom_id res chain seq x y z
N MET A 1 48.27 -18.21 -25.15
CA MET A 1 48.01 -16.76 -25.25
C MET A 1 47.13 -16.44 -24.07
N ASP A 2 47.79 -16.33 -22.93
CA ASP A 2 47.18 -15.95 -21.67
C ASP A 2 46.88 -14.45 -21.77
N VAL A 3 45.63 -14.08 -21.50
CA VAL A 3 45.20 -12.69 -21.43
C VAL A 3 45.10 -12.40 -19.94
N ASP A 4 46.14 -11.77 -19.42
CA ASP A 4 46.15 -11.15 -18.09
C ASP A 4 45.03 -10.10 -18.04
N PHE A 5 44.06 -10.32 -17.15
CA PHE A 5 43.07 -9.32 -16.80
C PHE A 5 43.59 -8.62 -15.54
N ASP A 6 44.42 -7.62 -15.75
CA ASP A 6 44.96 -6.79 -14.67
C ASP A 6 43.80 -6.15 -13.91
N GLY A 7 43.74 -6.46 -12.62
CA GLY A 7 42.77 -5.91 -11.69
C GLY A 7 43.04 -4.43 -11.48
N ALA A 8 42.24 -3.58 -12.13
CA ALA A 8 42.11 -2.20 -11.71
C ALA A 8 41.34 -2.17 -10.38
N HIS A 9 42.10 -2.06 -9.29
CA HIS A 9 41.62 -1.58 -8.00
C HIS A 9 40.94 -0.22 -8.22
N PHE A 10 39.62 -0.18 -8.13
CA PHE A 10 38.87 1.05 -7.90
C PHE A 10 38.77 1.26 -6.39
N GLU A 11 39.84 1.77 -5.80
CA GLU A 11 39.75 2.51 -4.54
C GLU A 11 39.71 3.99 -4.90
N ASP A 12 38.51 4.58 -4.84
CA ASP A 12 38.36 5.99 -4.54
C ASP A 12 37.02 6.17 -3.81
N GLU A 13 37.04 6.00 -2.48
CA GLU A 13 36.00 6.50 -1.58
C GLU A 13 36.12 8.03 -1.52
N GLY A 14 35.70 8.68 -2.61
CA GLY A 14 35.38 10.10 -2.62
C GLY A 14 33.92 10.26 -2.22
N GLU A 15 33.66 10.94 -1.11
CA GLU A 15 32.33 11.42 -0.72
C GLU A 15 31.75 12.21 -1.91
N SER A 16 30.87 11.59 -2.69
CA SER A 16 30.28 12.25 -3.86
C SER A 16 29.34 13.33 -3.36
N LEU A 17 29.78 14.58 -3.45
CA LEU A 17 28.97 15.75 -3.16
C LEU A 17 27.82 15.82 -4.18
N SER A 18 26.70 15.19 -3.86
CA SER A 18 25.47 15.34 -4.63
C SER A 18 24.90 16.73 -4.39
N GLN A 19 24.62 17.45 -5.48
CA GLN A 19 23.90 18.71 -5.42
C GLN A 19 22.41 18.46 -5.63
N VAL A 20 21.58 19.18 -4.88
CA VAL A 20 20.12 19.03 -4.94
C VAL A 20 19.51 20.39 -5.24
N GLU A 21 18.74 20.47 -6.31
CA GLU A 21 17.87 21.61 -6.64
C GLU A 21 16.45 21.24 -6.23
N VAL A 22 15.82 22.02 -5.36
CA VAL A 22 14.50 21.73 -4.81
C VAL A 22 13.46 22.65 -5.43
N TYR A 23 12.31 22.11 -5.82
CA TYR A 23 11.22 22.90 -6.38
C TYR A 23 10.68 23.94 -5.38
N GLU A 24 10.65 25.22 -5.77
CA GLU A 24 10.11 26.28 -4.92
C GLU A 24 8.58 26.37 -5.01
N GLY A 25 7.90 26.23 -3.86
CA GLY A 25 6.46 26.46 -3.76
C GLY A 25 5.58 25.22 -3.79
N ALA A 26 6.17 24.01 -3.79
CA ALA A 26 5.45 22.79 -3.47
C ALA A 26 5.14 22.72 -1.95
N GLY A 27 4.17 21.87 -1.57
CA GLY A 27 3.94 21.53 -0.17
C GLY A 27 5.13 20.73 0.40
N THR A 28 5.54 21.03 1.64
CA THR A 28 6.73 20.43 2.27
C THR A 28 6.41 19.35 3.30
N CYS A 29 5.13 19.19 3.65
CA CYS A 29 4.66 18.23 4.64
C CYS A 29 3.15 18.00 4.46
N TYR A 30 2.58 17.11 5.29
CA TYR A 30 1.14 17.11 5.52
C TYR A 30 0.68 18.51 5.92
N ALA A 31 -0.48 18.94 5.43
CA ALA A 31 -1.13 20.11 5.99
C ALA A 31 -1.21 19.91 7.52
N GLN A 32 -0.71 20.88 8.30
CA GLN A 32 -0.80 20.81 9.78
C GLN A 32 -2.26 20.74 10.25
N ASP A 33 -3.19 21.21 9.42
CA ASP A 33 -4.64 21.17 9.62
C ASP A 33 -5.30 19.95 8.95
N GLY A 34 -4.52 19.07 8.32
CA GLY A 34 -5.00 17.87 7.63
C GLY A 34 -5.28 16.74 8.62
N VAL A 35 -6.39 16.01 8.40
CA VAL A 35 -6.77 14.89 9.26
C VAL A 35 -5.97 13.64 8.85
N THR A 36 -5.11 13.15 9.73
CA THR A 36 -4.37 11.88 9.53
C THR A 36 -5.23 10.67 9.90
N PHE A 37 -4.73 9.47 9.60
CA PHE A 37 -5.37 8.25 10.08
C PHE A 37 -5.43 8.20 11.61
N LEU A 38 -4.38 8.69 12.30
CA LEU A 38 -4.36 8.73 13.76
C LEU A 38 -5.37 9.74 14.30
N ASP A 39 -5.57 10.87 13.63
CA ASP A 39 -6.61 11.83 14.04
C ASP A 39 -8.02 11.26 13.89
N LEU A 40 -8.29 10.52 12.80
CA LEU A 40 -9.56 9.78 12.64
C LEU A 40 -9.70 8.68 13.70
N PHE A 41 -8.61 7.99 14.02
CA PHE A 41 -8.59 6.97 15.08
C PHE A 41 -8.87 7.59 16.45
N ASP A 42 -8.33 8.76 16.76
CA ASP A 42 -8.50 9.40 18.07
C ASP A 42 -9.81 10.21 18.19
N THR A 43 -10.62 10.27 17.13
CA THR A 43 -11.90 10.99 17.11
C THR A 43 -13.13 10.09 16.88
N ASP A 44 -12.94 8.77 16.70
CA ASP A 44 -14.08 7.85 16.50
C ASP A 44 -14.89 7.59 17.79
N GLU A 45 -16.01 6.87 17.65
CA GLU A 45 -16.94 6.56 18.75
C GLU A 45 -16.33 5.79 19.94
N TYR A 46 -15.17 5.15 19.75
CA TYR A 46 -14.44 4.37 20.75
C TYR A 46 -13.15 5.05 21.24
N ALA A 47 -12.89 6.30 20.85
CA ALA A 47 -11.69 7.04 21.24
C ALA A 47 -11.50 7.09 22.78
N GLU A 48 -12.56 7.37 23.54
CA GLU A 48 -12.50 7.40 25.01
C GLU A 48 -12.14 6.02 25.60
N CYS A 49 -12.70 4.94 25.06
CA CYS A 49 -12.36 3.58 25.49
C CYS A 49 -10.87 3.26 25.26
N ARG A 50 -10.26 3.85 24.22
CA ARG A 50 -8.86 3.65 23.88
C ARG A 50 -7.87 4.43 24.74
N LYS A 51 -8.32 5.48 25.43
CA LYS A 51 -7.50 6.17 26.44
C LYS A 51 -7.18 5.27 27.63
N GLU A 52 -8.15 4.45 28.05
CA GLU A 52 -7.96 3.48 29.12
C GLU A 52 -7.33 2.17 28.61
N ASN A 53 -7.71 1.74 27.40
CA ASN A 53 -7.20 0.52 26.79
C ASN A 53 -6.96 0.69 25.29
N LEU A 54 -5.70 0.91 24.92
CA LEU A 54 -5.25 1.09 23.53
C LEU A 54 -5.68 -0.05 22.57
N PHE A 55 -5.96 -1.25 23.10
CA PHE A 55 -6.32 -2.43 22.32
C PHE A 55 -7.83 -2.65 22.18
N TYR A 56 -8.67 -1.74 22.70
CA TYR A 56 -10.11 -1.80 22.51
C TYR A 56 -10.46 -1.93 21.01
N PRO A 57 -11.39 -2.83 20.63
CA PRO A 57 -12.40 -3.53 21.45
C PRO A 57 -11.94 -4.81 22.16
N PHE A 58 -10.67 -5.17 22.05
CA PHE A 58 -10.12 -6.29 22.83
C PHE A 58 -9.75 -5.82 24.23
N ALA A 59 -9.90 -6.67 25.23
CA ALA A 59 -9.65 -6.34 26.64
C ALA A 59 -8.17 -6.11 26.96
N SER A 60 -7.24 -6.60 26.12
CA SER A 60 -5.79 -6.46 26.33
C SER A 60 -4.98 -6.65 25.05
N LYS A 61 -3.69 -6.30 25.12
CA LYS A 61 -2.70 -6.59 24.06
C LYS A 61 -2.57 -8.07 23.77
N GLU A 62 -2.59 -8.89 24.81
CA GLU A 62 -2.46 -10.35 24.75
C GLU A 62 -3.66 -10.94 24.02
N GLU A 63 -4.87 -10.50 24.37
CA GLU A 63 -6.08 -10.91 23.67
C GLU A 63 -6.06 -10.46 22.20
N TRP A 64 -5.69 -9.21 21.93
CA TRP A 64 -5.58 -8.73 20.55
C TRP A 64 -4.62 -9.59 19.71
N LYS A 65 -3.51 -10.07 20.28
CA LYS A 65 -2.58 -10.97 19.56
C LYS A 65 -3.26 -12.29 19.19
N VAL A 66 -4.05 -12.88 20.08
CA VAL A 66 -4.83 -14.10 19.81
C VAL A 66 -5.86 -13.83 18.72
N ALA A 67 -6.63 -12.76 18.86
CA ALA A 67 -7.62 -12.33 17.88
C ALA A 67 -7.00 -12.11 16.49
N ASN A 68 -5.90 -11.36 16.41
CA ASN A 68 -5.19 -11.06 15.18
C ASN A 68 -4.61 -12.34 14.52
N PHE A 69 -4.12 -13.29 15.32
CA PHE A 69 -3.70 -14.60 14.79
C PHE A 69 -4.88 -15.36 14.18
N LEU A 70 -6.00 -15.45 14.89
CA LEU A 70 -7.20 -16.15 14.41
C LEU A 70 -7.76 -15.50 13.14
N LEU A 71 -7.84 -14.17 13.09
CA LEU A 71 -8.33 -13.40 11.94
C LEU A 71 -7.46 -13.55 10.70
N ARG A 72 -6.13 -13.72 10.87
CA ARG A 72 -5.19 -13.91 9.76
C ARG A 72 -5.00 -15.38 9.36
N SER A 73 -5.46 -16.30 10.20
CA SER A 73 -5.34 -17.73 9.92
C SER A 73 -6.32 -18.15 8.80
N PRO A 74 -5.99 -19.17 8.00
CA PRO A 74 -6.90 -19.72 6.98
C PRO A 74 -8.02 -20.59 7.59
N LEU A 75 -8.31 -20.45 8.89
CA LEU A 75 -9.32 -21.24 9.58
C LEU A 75 -10.73 -20.82 9.19
N SER A 76 -11.61 -21.80 9.02
CA SER A 76 -13.04 -21.55 8.85
C SER A 76 -13.65 -21.00 10.14
N MET A 77 -14.80 -20.31 10.04
CA MET A 77 -15.52 -19.85 11.23
C MET A 77 -15.86 -21.01 12.19
N ALA A 78 -16.18 -22.18 11.64
CA ALA A 78 -16.47 -23.37 12.43
C ALA A 78 -15.22 -23.88 13.18
N ALA A 79 -14.06 -23.90 12.52
CA ALA A 79 -12.80 -24.28 13.17
C ALA A 79 -12.39 -23.28 14.26
N ILE A 80 -12.60 -21.98 14.04
CA ILE A 80 -12.38 -20.95 15.06
C ILE A 80 -13.34 -21.17 16.25
N ASN A 81 -14.62 -21.47 16.02
CA ASN A 81 -15.54 -21.78 17.12
C ASN A 81 -15.09 -22.99 17.92
N GLN A 82 -14.69 -24.08 17.25
CA GLN A 82 -14.15 -25.27 17.92
C GLN A 82 -12.89 -24.96 18.75
N PHE A 83 -12.00 -24.11 18.23
CA PHE A 83 -10.84 -23.64 18.99
C PHE A 83 -11.25 -22.84 20.23
N LEU A 84 -12.22 -21.94 20.09
CA LEU A 84 -12.70 -21.11 21.19
C LEU A 84 -13.44 -21.91 22.26
N GLU A 85 -14.02 -23.06 21.91
CA GLU A 85 -14.68 -23.99 22.84
C GLU A 85 -13.69 -24.84 23.68
N LEU A 86 -12.40 -24.83 23.35
CA LEU A 86 -11.41 -25.63 24.08
C LEU A 86 -11.35 -25.20 25.56
N PRO A 87 -11.34 -26.13 26.53
CA PRO A 87 -11.36 -25.80 27.96
C PRO A 87 -10.21 -24.90 28.41
N MET A 88 -9.05 -25.01 27.75
CA MET A 88 -7.90 -24.15 28.01
C MET A 88 -8.16 -22.70 27.58
N ILE A 89 -8.84 -22.50 26.46
CA ILE A 89 -9.16 -21.18 25.91
C ILE A 89 -10.26 -20.50 26.74
N HIS A 90 -11.25 -21.25 27.23
CA HIS A 90 -12.27 -20.73 28.15
C HIS A 90 -11.66 -20.09 29.42
N ARG A 91 -10.51 -20.59 29.89
CA ARG A 91 -9.82 -20.02 31.06
C ARG A 91 -9.25 -18.63 30.80
N LEU A 92 -8.97 -18.28 29.54
CA LEU A 92 -8.44 -16.98 29.16
C LEU A 92 -9.50 -15.86 29.24
N LYS A 93 -10.78 -16.21 29.38
CA LYS A 93 -11.91 -15.26 29.48
C LYS A 93 -11.85 -14.16 28.42
N LEU A 94 -11.70 -14.57 27.17
CA LEU A 94 -11.71 -13.66 26.02
C LEU A 94 -13.03 -12.87 25.97
N SER A 95 -12.95 -11.62 25.51
CA SER A 95 -14.06 -10.70 25.25
C SER A 95 -15.03 -11.20 24.17
N PHE A 96 -14.61 -12.17 23.34
CA PHE A 96 -15.43 -12.80 22.30
C PHE A 96 -15.54 -14.31 22.54
N ARG A 97 -16.73 -14.86 22.28
CA ARG A 97 -17.06 -16.28 22.51
C ARG A 97 -17.05 -17.13 21.26
N ASN A 98 -17.17 -16.50 20.09
CA ASN A 98 -17.27 -17.18 18.81
C ASN A 98 -16.64 -16.33 17.70
N ALA A 99 -16.45 -16.95 16.53
CA ALA A 99 -15.88 -16.31 15.36
C ALA A 99 -16.69 -15.11 14.85
N LYS A 100 -18.00 -15.09 15.09
CA LYS A 100 -18.87 -13.97 14.69
C LYS A 100 -18.60 -12.74 15.56
N GLU A 101 -18.54 -12.91 16.87
CA GLU A 101 -18.17 -11.84 17.82
C GLU A 101 -16.76 -11.32 17.56
N LEU A 102 -15.80 -12.22 17.34
CA LEU A 102 -14.43 -11.85 16.96
C LEU A 102 -14.40 -10.94 15.71
N ARG A 103 -15.18 -11.28 14.68
CA ARG A 103 -15.30 -10.45 13.48
C ARG A 103 -16.02 -9.13 13.74
N SER A 104 -17.08 -9.15 14.55
CA SER A 104 -17.78 -7.93 14.96
C SER A 104 -16.85 -6.96 15.68
N HIS A 105 -15.95 -7.46 16.54
CA HIS A 105 -14.92 -6.64 17.18
C HIS A 105 -13.93 -6.08 16.14
N ALA A 106 -13.48 -6.91 15.20
CA ALA A 106 -12.60 -6.44 14.13
C ALA A 106 -13.26 -5.36 13.25
N GLU A 107 -14.58 -5.42 13.04
CA GLU A 107 -15.36 -4.46 12.27
C GLU A 107 -15.57 -3.11 12.99
N MET A 108 -15.35 -3.04 14.32
CA MET A 108 -15.33 -1.79 15.09
C MET A 108 -14.03 -1.01 14.90
N LEU A 109 -12.96 -1.66 14.43
CA LEU A 109 -11.71 -0.96 14.12
C LEU A 109 -11.92 -0.05 12.90
N PRO A 110 -11.22 1.10 12.84
CA PRO A 110 -11.36 2.02 11.72
C PRO A 110 -11.16 1.31 10.38
N LYS A 111 -12.08 1.60 9.48
CA LYS A 111 -12.18 0.91 8.20
C LYS A 111 -11.17 1.50 7.23
N GLY A 112 -10.50 0.62 6.50
CA GLY A 112 -9.76 1.01 5.31
C GLY A 112 -10.68 1.22 4.10
N PRO A 113 -10.09 1.51 2.92
CA PRO A 113 -10.83 1.67 1.67
C PRO A 113 -11.70 0.46 1.37
N SER A 114 -12.99 0.71 1.10
CA SER A 114 -14.01 -0.34 1.04
C SER A 114 -14.08 -1.02 -0.32
N TRP A 115 -14.28 -2.34 -0.32
CA TRP A 115 -14.53 -3.11 -1.54
C TRP A 115 -15.92 -2.79 -2.12
N LYS A 116 -15.94 -2.38 -3.38
CA LYS A 116 -17.11 -2.19 -4.23
C LYS A 116 -17.20 -3.35 -5.23
N CYS A 117 -18.41 -3.78 -5.57
CA CYS A 117 -18.65 -4.83 -6.56
C CYS A 117 -19.68 -4.37 -7.59
N GLN A 118 -19.36 -4.51 -8.87
CA GLN A 118 -20.26 -4.18 -9.97
C GLN A 118 -20.31 -5.30 -10.99
N THR A 119 -21.50 -5.59 -11.51
CA THR A 119 -21.66 -6.50 -12.65
C THR A 119 -21.40 -5.74 -13.94
N ILE A 120 -20.45 -6.20 -14.75
CA ILE A 120 -20.12 -5.61 -16.05
C ILE A 120 -20.96 -6.30 -17.14
N PRO A 121 -21.63 -5.55 -18.03
CA PRO A 121 -22.29 -6.13 -19.19
C PRO A 121 -21.24 -6.69 -20.17
N SER A 122 -21.38 -7.96 -20.55
CA SER A 122 -20.52 -8.57 -21.56
C SER A 122 -21.20 -8.56 -22.93
N LEU A 123 -20.49 -8.09 -23.96
CA LEU A 123 -20.93 -8.21 -25.36
C LEU A 123 -21.05 -9.68 -25.80
N ASN A 124 -20.26 -10.56 -25.19
CA ASN A 124 -20.22 -11.99 -25.51
C ASN A 124 -20.97 -12.82 -24.46
N ARG A 125 -21.50 -13.97 -24.87
CA ARG A 125 -22.17 -14.91 -23.96
C ARG A 125 -21.15 -15.55 -23.01
N THR A 126 -21.18 -15.15 -21.74
CA THR A 126 -20.42 -15.79 -20.66
C THR A 126 -21.25 -16.85 -19.95
N LYS A 127 -20.59 -17.75 -19.21
CA LYS A 127 -21.27 -18.77 -18.36
C LYS A 127 -22.01 -18.16 -17.16
N GLY A 128 -21.74 -16.89 -16.83
CA GLY A 128 -22.34 -16.16 -15.73
C GLY A 128 -21.92 -14.68 -15.76
N PRO A 129 -22.51 -13.83 -14.90
CA PRO A 129 -22.21 -12.41 -14.87
C PRO A 129 -20.74 -12.14 -14.55
N ILE A 130 -20.10 -11.26 -15.30
CA ILE A 130 -18.75 -10.77 -15.00
C ILE A 130 -18.86 -9.80 -13.83
N ARG A 131 -18.18 -10.08 -12.72
CA ARG A 131 -18.14 -9.21 -11.53
C ARG A 131 -16.78 -8.53 -11.42
N LEU A 132 -16.81 -7.21 -11.35
CA LEU A 132 -15.67 -6.36 -11.05
C LEU A 132 -15.68 -6.01 -9.57
N PHE A 133 -14.62 -6.40 -8.86
CA PHE A 133 -14.37 -5.98 -7.49
C PHE A 133 -13.32 -4.88 -7.51
N TRP A 134 -13.59 -3.72 -6.92
CA TRP A 134 -12.67 -2.58 -6.95
C TRP A 134 -12.74 -1.78 -5.65
N ARG A 135 -11.79 -0.89 -5.43
CA ARG A 135 -11.80 0.08 -4.33
C ARG A 135 -11.67 1.48 -4.89
N ASP A 136 -12.20 2.46 -4.18
CA ASP A 136 -12.04 3.84 -4.59
C ASP A 136 -10.55 4.19 -4.64
N LEU A 137 -10.09 4.70 -5.77
CA LEU A 137 -8.66 5.00 -5.97
C LEU A 137 -8.24 6.15 -5.07
N VAL A 138 -9.11 7.14 -4.87
CA VAL A 138 -8.83 8.30 -4.02
C VAL A 138 -8.75 7.86 -2.57
N GLU A 139 -9.71 7.08 -2.07
CA GLU A 139 -9.66 6.53 -0.70
C GLU A 139 -8.40 5.69 -0.48
N CYS A 140 -7.96 4.92 -1.48
CA CYS A 140 -6.73 4.15 -1.39
C CYS A 140 -5.47 5.02 -1.33
N LEU A 141 -5.38 6.07 -2.15
CA LEU A 141 -4.25 6.99 -2.12
C LEU A 141 -4.24 7.79 -0.82
N GLU A 142 -5.38 8.30 -0.37
CA GLU A 142 -5.55 8.95 0.93
C GLU A 142 -5.10 8.03 2.06
N SER A 143 -5.51 6.75 2.05
CA SER A 143 -5.12 5.80 3.09
C SER A 143 -3.62 5.48 3.09
N LEU A 144 -2.97 5.43 1.91
CA LEU A 144 -1.51 5.28 1.83
C LEU A 144 -0.82 6.55 2.33
N PHE A 145 -1.29 7.70 1.86
CA PHE A 145 -0.72 8.99 2.20
C PHE A 145 -0.86 9.28 3.70
N SER A 146 -2.02 9.05 4.32
CA SER A 146 -2.28 9.31 5.73
C SER A 146 -1.70 8.25 6.69
N ASN A 147 -0.96 7.26 6.19
CA ASN A 147 -0.44 6.17 7.02
C ASN A 147 0.81 6.62 7.78
N PRO A 148 0.79 6.66 9.13
CA PRO A 148 1.91 7.14 9.92
C PRO A 148 3.19 6.31 9.74
N LEU A 149 3.08 5.05 9.30
CA LEU A 149 4.25 4.21 9.01
C LEU A 149 5.09 4.71 7.83
N PHE A 150 4.54 5.60 7.00
CA PHE A 150 5.24 6.19 5.86
C PHE A 150 5.65 7.65 6.08
N HIS A 151 5.41 8.22 7.26
CA HIS A 151 5.70 9.62 7.56
C HIS A 151 7.13 10.04 7.15
N ASP A 152 8.13 9.26 7.57
CA ASP A 152 9.56 9.53 7.26
C ASP A 152 10.02 8.86 5.96
N GLN A 153 9.10 8.37 5.15
CA GLN A 153 9.37 7.61 3.92
C GLN A 153 8.64 8.23 2.72
N LEU A 154 8.12 9.44 2.87
CA LEU A 154 7.37 10.17 1.85
C LEU A 154 8.15 11.41 1.44
N ASP A 155 8.32 11.58 0.13
CA ASP A 155 8.78 12.83 -0.44
C ASP A 155 7.57 13.67 -0.89
N PHE A 156 7.66 14.98 -0.66
CA PHE A 156 6.58 15.92 -0.98
C PHE A 156 6.97 16.93 -2.07
N VAL A 157 8.27 17.10 -2.29
CA VAL A 157 8.80 18.17 -3.13
C VAL A 157 9.63 17.56 -4.25
N PRO A 158 9.28 17.82 -5.53
CA PRO A 158 10.17 17.51 -6.64
C PRO A 158 11.53 18.14 -6.43
N HIS A 159 12.59 17.39 -6.74
CA HIS A 159 13.95 17.88 -6.59
C HIS A 159 14.88 17.17 -7.56
N HIS A 160 15.73 17.92 -8.25
CA HIS A 160 16.73 17.35 -9.14
C HIS A 160 18.01 17.04 -8.36
N VAL A 161 18.58 15.87 -8.59
CA VAL A 161 19.82 15.42 -7.93
C VAL A 161 20.94 15.31 -8.94
N TYR A 162 22.05 16.00 -8.72
CA TYR A 162 23.18 16.01 -9.64
C TYR A 162 24.45 15.44 -8.99
N MET A 163 25.17 14.58 -9.72
CA MET A 163 26.42 13.99 -9.21
C MET A 163 27.61 14.95 -9.20
N THR A 164 27.56 16.01 -10.00
CA THR A 164 28.68 16.93 -10.18
C THR A 164 28.30 18.33 -9.77
N SER A 165 29.29 19.09 -9.27
CA SER A 165 29.11 20.49 -8.90
C SER A 165 28.77 21.42 -10.07
N ALA A 166 28.92 20.93 -11.30
CA ALA A 166 28.60 21.62 -12.54
C ALA A 166 27.15 21.37 -13.01
N TRP A 167 26.32 20.66 -12.24
CA TRP A 167 24.91 20.38 -12.57
C TRP A 167 24.71 19.65 -13.91
N LEU A 168 25.69 18.85 -14.33
CA LEU A 168 25.68 18.24 -15.68
C LEU A 168 25.01 16.87 -15.74
N LEU A 169 25.03 16.12 -14.65
CA LEU A 169 24.57 14.73 -14.64
C LEU A 169 23.43 14.57 -13.65
N HIS A 170 22.20 14.64 -14.17
CA HIS A 170 20.97 14.43 -13.42
C HIS A 170 20.79 12.94 -13.08
N VAL A 171 20.42 12.65 -11.83
CA VAL A 171 20.22 11.32 -11.28
C VAL A 171 18.74 11.10 -11.00
N TYR A 172 18.19 10.06 -11.63
CA TYR A 172 16.80 9.63 -11.44
C TYR A 172 16.74 8.42 -10.50
N SER A 173 16.57 8.68 -9.21
CA SER A 173 16.50 7.62 -8.17
C SER A 173 15.08 7.39 -7.65
N GLU A 174 14.25 8.44 -7.61
CA GLU A 174 12.88 8.40 -7.10
C GLU A 174 11.91 9.07 -8.08
N TRP A 175 10.60 8.93 -7.82
CA TRP A 175 9.58 9.58 -8.67
C TRP A 175 9.75 11.10 -8.69
N LEU A 176 10.01 11.70 -7.52
CA LEU A 176 10.15 13.15 -7.37
C LEU A 176 11.49 13.71 -7.86
N THR A 177 12.44 12.84 -8.25
CA THR A 177 13.65 13.28 -8.96
C THR A 177 13.47 13.32 -10.48
N GLY A 178 12.30 12.94 -10.99
CA GLY A 178 12.01 12.98 -12.42
C GLY A 178 11.54 14.34 -12.91
N ASP A 179 11.98 14.72 -14.11
CA ASP A 179 11.53 15.94 -14.81
C ASP A 179 10.00 15.99 -14.91
N SER A 180 9.34 14.84 -15.15
CA SER A 180 7.87 14.77 -15.21
C SER A 180 7.19 15.18 -13.90
N ALA A 181 7.76 14.87 -12.74
CA ALA A 181 7.19 15.30 -11.47
C ALA A 181 7.29 16.82 -11.30
N TRP A 182 8.41 17.40 -11.73
CA TRP A 182 8.64 18.85 -11.75
C TRP A 182 7.66 19.57 -12.69
N GLU A 183 7.53 19.11 -13.93
CA GLU A 183 6.64 19.69 -14.94
C GLU A 183 5.15 19.61 -14.54
N ILE A 184 4.76 18.54 -13.84
CA ILE A 184 3.40 18.42 -13.30
C ILE A 184 3.21 19.39 -12.13
N GLN A 185 4.21 19.52 -11.25
CA GLN A 185 4.17 20.42 -10.11
C GLN A 185 4.04 21.90 -10.53
N ASP A 186 4.66 22.29 -11.64
CA ASP A 186 4.51 23.63 -12.25
C ASP A 186 3.07 24.00 -12.63
N GLN A 187 2.23 22.99 -12.89
CA GLN A 187 0.83 23.18 -13.26
C GLN A 187 -0.09 23.24 -12.04
N LEU A 188 0.44 22.98 -10.84
CA LEU A 188 -0.33 22.98 -9.59
C LEU A 188 -0.24 24.33 -8.88
N PRO A 189 -1.27 24.71 -8.10
CA PRO A 189 -1.21 25.94 -7.32
C PRO A 189 -0.12 25.86 -6.25
N ARG A 190 0.45 27.01 -5.90
CA ARG A 190 1.46 27.10 -4.83
C ARG A 190 0.92 26.50 -3.53
N GLY A 191 1.74 25.66 -2.89
CA GLY A 191 1.42 24.91 -1.68
C GLY A 191 0.81 23.53 -1.94
N ALA A 192 0.44 23.20 -3.18
CA ALA A 192 0.06 21.83 -3.55
C ALA A 192 1.30 20.95 -3.74
N THR A 193 1.11 19.63 -3.62
CA THR A 193 2.15 18.61 -3.87
C THR A 193 1.63 17.60 -4.87
N VAL A 194 2.44 17.28 -5.86
CA VAL A 194 2.17 16.19 -6.78
C VAL A 194 2.23 14.84 -6.07
N LEU A 195 1.17 14.05 -6.21
CA LEU A 195 1.09 12.68 -5.74
C LEU A 195 1.16 11.71 -6.92
N GLY A 196 2.31 11.09 -7.11
CA GLY A 196 2.52 10.10 -8.15
C GLY A 196 1.80 8.80 -7.82
N THR A 197 1.17 8.19 -8.83
CA THR A 197 0.40 6.95 -8.69
C THR A 197 1.09 5.83 -9.46
N VAL A 198 1.44 4.74 -8.78
CA VAL A 198 2.02 3.55 -9.40
C VAL A 198 0.95 2.49 -9.58
N LEU A 199 0.72 2.09 -10.83
CA LEU A 199 -0.14 0.96 -11.17
C LEU A 199 0.71 -0.21 -11.67
N SER A 200 0.51 -1.39 -11.10
CA SER A 200 1.18 -2.62 -11.53
C SER A 200 0.16 -3.74 -11.71
N SER A 201 0.36 -4.63 -12.67
CA SER A 201 -0.51 -5.79 -12.87
C SER A 201 0.34 -6.98 -13.26
N ASP A 202 0.19 -8.08 -12.53
CA ASP A 202 0.92 -9.31 -12.81
C ASP A 202 0.00 -10.53 -12.80
N LYS A 203 0.38 -11.55 -13.58
CA LYS A 203 -0.34 -12.82 -13.69
C LYS A 203 -0.19 -13.62 -12.39
N THR A 204 -1.27 -13.69 -11.61
CA THR A 204 -1.32 -14.44 -10.36
C THR A 204 -2.12 -15.74 -10.54
N ASN A 205 -1.51 -16.88 -10.20
CA ASN A 205 -2.22 -18.16 -10.13
C ASN A 205 -3.01 -18.23 -8.81
N ILE A 206 -4.34 -18.34 -8.89
CA ILE A 206 -5.25 -18.36 -7.71
C ILE A 206 -5.32 -19.77 -7.09
N THR A 207 -5.09 -20.82 -7.88
CA THR A 207 -5.18 -22.22 -7.40
C THR A 207 -4.03 -23.05 -7.97
N ASN A 208 -3.15 -23.57 -7.11
CA ASN A 208 -2.02 -24.41 -7.54
C ASN A 208 -2.37 -25.89 -7.72
N MET A 209 -3.53 -26.36 -7.23
CA MET A 209 -3.79 -27.81 -7.13
C MET A 209 -4.97 -28.31 -7.96
N THR A 210 -6.04 -27.53 -8.14
CA THR A 210 -7.23 -27.96 -8.91
C THR A 210 -7.97 -26.75 -9.47
N GLY A 211 -7.72 -26.40 -10.75
CA GLY A 211 -8.58 -25.46 -11.48
C GLY A 211 -7.89 -24.43 -12.36
N ALA A 212 -6.54 -24.36 -12.37
CA ALA A 212 -5.74 -23.47 -13.23
C ALA A 212 -6.34 -22.06 -13.42
N ARG A 213 -6.86 -21.47 -12.33
CA ARG A 213 -7.45 -20.13 -12.39
C ARG A 213 -6.34 -19.11 -12.28
N VAL A 214 -6.26 -18.25 -13.27
CA VAL A 214 -5.35 -17.11 -13.33
C VAL A 214 -6.17 -15.85 -13.13
N ALA A 215 -5.66 -14.92 -12.34
CA ALA A 215 -6.12 -13.54 -12.34
C ALA A 215 -4.94 -12.60 -12.62
N HIS A 216 -5.27 -11.41 -13.12
CA HIS A 216 -4.33 -10.30 -13.22
C HIS A 216 -4.82 -9.20 -12.27
N PRO A 217 -4.49 -9.27 -10.97
CA PRO A 217 -4.77 -8.18 -10.04
C PRO A 217 -4.04 -6.92 -10.49
N LEU A 218 -4.77 -5.81 -10.52
CA LEU A 218 -4.16 -4.49 -10.52
C LEU A 218 -3.68 -4.20 -9.09
N LEU A 219 -2.53 -3.58 -8.93
CA LEU A 219 -1.95 -3.10 -7.68
C LEU A 219 -1.76 -1.60 -7.81
N LEU A 220 -2.12 -0.87 -6.76
CA LEU A 220 -2.01 0.58 -6.67
C LEU A 220 -1.09 0.94 -5.53
N GLY A 221 -0.09 1.78 -5.79
CA GLY A 221 0.81 2.34 -4.79
C GLY A 221 1.00 3.83 -5.00
N LEU A 222 1.58 4.48 -4.01
CA LEU A 222 1.95 5.89 -4.05
C LEU A 222 3.44 6.01 -4.41
N ALA A 223 3.75 6.73 -5.49
CA ALA A 223 5.11 6.89 -5.99
C ALA A 223 5.98 7.78 -5.09
N ASN A 224 5.34 8.61 -4.26
CA ASN A 224 5.99 9.46 -3.27
C ASN A 224 6.60 8.67 -2.10
N ILE A 225 6.17 7.41 -1.88
CA ILE A 225 6.80 6.54 -0.88
C ILE A 225 8.14 6.07 -1.45
N HIS A 226 9.24 6.27 -0.72
CA HIS A 226 10.59 5.86 -1.13
C HIS A 226 10.63 4.46 -1.72
N MET A 227 11.31 4.28 -2.85
CA MET A 227 11.31 3.05 -3.62
C MET A 227 11.70 1.84 -2.79
N ASN A 228 12.70 1.95 -1.92
CA ASN A 228 13.15 0.87 -1.03
C ASN A 228 12.04 0.41 -0.06
N THR A 229 11.21 1.34 0.41
CA THR A 229 10.07 1.00 1.28
C THR A 229 8.89 0.48 0.47
N ARG A 230 8.61 1.11 -0.68
CA ARG A 230 7.53 0.70 -1.59
C ARG A 230 7.70 -0.72 -2.11
N THR A 231 8.92 -1.13 -2.46
CA THR A 231 9.22 -2.45 -3.04
C THR A 231 9.25 -3.59 -2.03
N LYS A 232 9.32 -3.31 -0.73
CA LYS A 232 9.26 -4.35 0.32
C LYS A 232 7.85 -4.89 0.44
N LEU A 233 7.67 -6.19 0.19
CA LEU A 233 6.36 -6.87 0.38
C LEU A 233 5.78 -6.68 1.80
N SER A 234 6.64 -6.56 2.81
CA SER A 234 6.23 -6.37 4.20
C SER A 234 5.72 -4.95 4.52
N SER A 235 6.03 -3.94 3.69
CA SER A 235 5.64 -2.55 3.95
C SER A 235 4.15 -2.29 3.69
N ARG A 236 3.49 -3.17 2.91
CA ARG A 236 2.09 -3.02 2.52
C ARG A 236 1.80 -1.69 1.81
N ALA A 237 2.78 -1.16 1.07
CA ALA A 237 2.67 0.08 0.30
C ALA A 237 1.80 -0.04 -0.97
N PHE A 238 1.25 -1.22 -1.25
CA PHE A 238 0.36 -1.48 -2.39
C PHE A 238 -1.01 -1.99 -1.94
N PHE A 239 -2.06 -1.42 -2.51
CA PHE A 239 -3.43 -1.92 -2.44
C PHE A 239 -3.77 -2.76 -3.66
N LEU A 240 -4.42 -3.91 -3.43
CA LEU A 240 -5.06 -4.66 -4.50
C LEU A 240 -6.26 -3.88 -5.06
N GLN A 241 -6.22 -3.64 -6.36
CA GLN A 241 -7.17 -2.98 -7.23
C GLN A 241 -7.75 -4.00 -8.22
N PRO A 242 -8.80 -3.67 -9.00
CA PRO A 242 -9.61 -4.68 -9.66
C PRO A 242 -8.85 -5.76 -10.42
N SER A 243 -9.28 -6.99 -10.21
CA SER A 243 -9.10 -8.08 -11.17
C SER A 243 -10.49 -8.56 -11.59
N SER A 244 -10.68 -8.75 -12.90
CA SER A 244 -11.73 -9.63 -13.39
C SER A 244 -11.44 -11.03 -12.84
N LEU A 245 -12.21 -11.46 -11.84
CA LEU A 245 -12.13 -12.82 -11.29
C LEU A 245 -12.85 -13.86 -12.17
N SER A 246 -13.23 -13.51 -13.41
CA SER A 246 -13.79 -14.46 -14.36
C SER A 246 -13.47 -14.07 -15.80
N CYS A 247 -12.68 -14.93 -16.44
CA CYS A 247 -12.27 -14.87 -17.84
C CYS A 247 -11.32 -13.72 -18.23
N SER A 248 -10.25 -14.13 -18.92
CA SER A 248 -9.20 -13.34 -19.55
C SER A 248 -9.75 -12.05 -20.18
N ILE A 249 -9.47 -10.92 -19.55
CA ILE A 249 -9.50 -9.61 -20.20
C ILE A 249 -8.08 -9.09 -20.08
N CYS A 250 -7.32 -9.15 -21.18
CA CYS A 250 -6.09 -8.39 -21.34
C CYS A 250 -6.45 -6.91 -21.27
N ILE A 251 -6.01 -6.22 -20.22
CA ILE A 251 -5.90 -4.77 -20.26
C ILE A 251 -4.59 -4.49 -20.98
N GLN A 252 -4.69 -4.21 -22.28
CA GLN A 252 -3.56 -3.78 -23.09
C GLN A 252 -3.28 -2.31 -22.74
N ILE A 253 -2.36 -2.08 -21.81
CA ILE A 253 -1.79 -0.75 -21.59
C ILE A 253 -0.96 -0.47 -22.84
N HIS A 254 -1.50 0.35 -23.75
CA HIS A 254 -0.70 0.94 -24.80
C HIS A 254 0.33 1.85 -24.13
N GLY A 255 1.55 1.35 -23.97
CA GLY A 255 2.71 2.20 -23.74
C GLY A 255 2.76 3.20 -24.89
N CYS A 256 2.51 4.47 -24.59
CA CYS A 256 2.80 5.54 -25.50
C CYS A 256 4.32 5.64 -25.55
N GLY A 257 4.91 5.05 -26.58
CA GLY A 257 6.29 5.34 -26.92
C GLY A 257 6.37 6.78 -27.43
N ALA A 258 7.31 7.53 -26.88
CA ALA A 258 7.88 8.69 -27.54
C ALA A 258 9.41 8.51 -27.49
N CYS A 259 9.97 8.40 -28.70
CA CYS A 259 11.34 8.45 -29.19
C CYS A 259 12.52 8.21 -28.24
#